data_AF-A0A9N9FXF4-F1
#
_entry.id   AF-A0A9N9FXF4-F1
#
_cell.length_a   1.000
_cell.length_b   1.000
_cell.length_c   1.000
_cell.angle_alpha   90.00
_cell.angle_beta   90.00
_cell.angle_gamma   90.00
#
_symmetry.space_group_name_H-M   'P 1'
#
loop_
_entity.id
_entity.type
_entity.pdbx_description
1 polymer ?
#
loop_
_entity_poly.entity_id
_entity_poly.type
_entity_poly.pdbx_seq_one_letter_code
_entity_poly.pdbx_strand_id
1 'polypeptide(L)'
;MGFGCTRTCDLNRGKEADASFRPKKPAVTPPNGSDRSDFPWPNLVVEVAYTETLDHVEEALRYWLSPGRAHDCIIVKIDPVPQGQVPVRMRAWHYCVSAGRGTRNTVPLVTTVMLDYSDSLFC
;
A
#
# COMPACT_ATOMS: atom_id res chain seq x y z
N MET A 1 -7.33 -1.78 -21.83
CA MET A 1 -7.34 -2.27 -20.44
C MET A 1 -6.05 -1.83 -19.81
N GLY A 2 -6.06 -1.15 -18.67
CA GLY A 2 -4.81 -0.67 -18.07
C GLY A 2 -5.05 -0.29 -16.62
N PHE A 3 -4.48 -1.08 -15.72
CA PHE A 3 -4.26 -0.62 -14.35
C PHE A 3 -3.06 0.31 -14.41
N GLY A 4 -3.31 1.62 -14.45
CA GLY A 4 -2.24 2.62 -14.51
C GLY A 4 -1.69 2.91 -13.12
N CYS A 5 -0.35 2.95 -13.00
CA CYS A 5 0.33 3.48 -11.82
C CYS A 5 -0.20 4.89 -11.54
N THR A 6 -0.68 5.11 -10.33
CA THR A 6 -1.32 6.34 -9.89
C THR A 6 -0.48 6.97 -8.80
N ARG A 7 -0.26 8.29 -8.88
CA ARG A 7 0.40 9.01 -7.78
C ARG A 7 -0.40 8.87 -6.50
N THR A 8 0.27 8.44 -5.46
CA THR A 8 -0.22 8.26 -4.09
C THR A 8 0.37 9.28 -3.14
N CYS A 9 1.37 10.08 -3.54
CA CYS A 9 1.83 11.23 -2.78
C CYS A 9 1.28 12.55 -3.34
N ASP A 10 1.05 13.50 -2.44
CA ASP A 10 0.86 14.90 -2.82
C ASP A 10 2.12 15.70 -2.52
N LEU A 11 2.30 16.83 -3.20
CA LEU A 11 3.51 17.66 -3.33
C LEU A 11 4.30 18.01 -2.05
N ASN A 12 3.86 17.64 -0.83
CA ASN A 12 4.65 17.64 0.41
C ASN A 12 4.04 16.74 1.52
N ARG A 13 3.10 15.83 1.22
CA ARG A 13 2.49 14.95 2.22
C ARG A 13 2.34 13.52 1.72
N GLY A 14 2.70 12.59 2.59
CA GLY A 14 2.61 11.16 2.34
C GLY A 14 3.78 10.62 1.51
N LYS A 15 4.02 9.32 1.65
CA LYS A 15 4.97 8.57 0.84
C LYS A 15 4.29 8.15 -0.47
N GLU A 16 5.04 8.11 -1.56
CA GLU A 16 4.60 7.45 -2.80
C GLU A 16 4.80 5.93 -2.63
N ALA A 17 3.75 5.16 -2.84
CA ALA A 17 3.81 3.70 -2.83
C ALA A 17 4.65 3.21 -4.01
N ASP A 18 5.37 2.10 -3.82
CA ASP A 18 6.15 1.48 -4.90
C ASP A 18 5.28 1.03 -6.07
N ALA A 19 4.04 0.61 -5.79
CA ALA A 19 3.02 0.39 -6.81
C ALA A 19 1.63 0.74 -6.31
N SER A 20 0.76 1.17 -7.24
CA SER A 20 -0.64 1.42 -6.94
C SER A 20 -1.53 1.04 -8.12
N PHE A 21 -2.73 0.55 -7.80
CA PHE A 21 -3.68 0.02 -8.77
C PHE A 21 -5.03 0.69 -8.63
N ARG A 22 -5.48 1.24 -9.75
CA ARG A 22 -6.75 1.95 -9.85
C ARG A 22 -7.63 1.26 -10.91
N PRO A 23 -8.74 0.63 -10.53
CA PRO A 23 -9.75 0.22 -11.49
C PRO A 23 -10.39 1.47 -12.13
N LYS A 24 -11.09 1.31 -13.26
CA LYS A 24 -11.84 2.43 -13.84
C LYS A 24 -12.87 2.95 -12.83
N LYS A 25 -12.69 4.20 -12.41
CA LYS A 25 -13.57 4.92 -11.48
C LYS A 25 -13.98 6.25 -12.08
N PRO A 26 -15.17 6.78 -11.72
CA PRO A 26 -15.51 8.17 -11.99
C PRO A 26 -14.47 9.13 -11.38
N ALA A 27 -14.35 10.31 -11.98
CA ALA A 27 -13.62 11.42 -11.38
C ALA A 27 -14.26 11.80 -10.04
N VAL A 28 -13.44 12.25 -9.08
CA VAL A 28 -13.91 12.74 -7.78
C VAL A 28 -14.01 14.26 -7.79
N THR A 29 -14.77 14.83 -6.86
CA THR A 29 -14.84 16.30 -6.74
C THR A 29 -13.51 16.84 -6.20
N PRO A 30 -12.87 17.84 -6.86
CA PRO A 30 -11.73 18.53 -6.28
C PRO A 30 -12.02 19.13 -4.90
N PRO A 31 -11.05 19.18 -3.97
CA PRO A 31 -9.65 18.78 -4.11
C PRO A 31 -9.38 17.33 -3.64
N ASN A 32 -10.39 16.46 -3.70
CA ASN A 32 -10.33 15.15 -3.05
C ASN A 32 -9.58 14.08 -3.88
N GLY A 33 -9.15 14.41 -5.10
CA GLY A 33 -8.34 13.52 -5.92
C GLY A 33 -6.96 13.25 -5.34
N SER A 34 -6.33 12.16 -5.78
CA SER A 34 -4.95 11.81 -5.40
C SER A 34 -3.93 12.81 -5.95
N ASP A 35 -4.31 13.59 -6.95
CA ASP A 35 -3.57 14.72 -7.52
C ASP A 35 -4.03 16.09 -7.00
N ARG A 36 -4.90 16.12 -5.98
CA ARG A 36 -5.64 17.30 -5.48
C ARG A 36 -6.60 17.95 -6.48
N SER A 37 -6.86 17.31 -7.61
CA SER A 37 -7.93 17.66 -8.53
C SER A 37 -9.00 16.56 -8.44
N ASP A 38 -9.32 15.95 -9.55
CA ASP A 38 -10.44 15.05 -9.75
C ASP A 38 -9.99 13.61 -10.05
N PHE A 39 -8.68 13.33 -10.04
CA PHE A 39 -8.17 11.98 -10.25
C PHE A 39 -8.45 11.11 -9.01
N PRO A 40 -9.25 10.04 -9.12
CA PRO A 40 -9.67 9.25 -7.96
C PRO A 40 -8.50 8.52 -7.29
N TRP A 41 -8.56 8.29 -5.99
CA TRP A 41 -7.54 7.48 -5.31
C TRP A 41 -7.50 6.02 -5.84
N PRO A 42 -6.32 5.36 -5.85
CA PRO A 42 -6.23 3.93 -6.14
C PRO A 42 -7.02 3.10 -5.13
N ASN A 43 -7.40 1.86 -5.48
CA ASN A 43 -7.99 0.94 -4.48
C ASN A 43 -6.90 0.26 -3.67
N LEU A 44 -5.87 -0.20 -4.36
CA LEU A 44 -4.80 -1.01 -3.81
C LEU A 44 -3.50 -0.23 -3.93
N VAL A 45 -2.77 -0.15 -2.83
CA VAL A 45 -1.37 0.30 -2.79
C VAL A 45 -0.50 -0.86 -2.34
N VAL A 46 0.68 -0.99 -2.93
CA VAL A 46 1.67 -2.01 -2.58
C VAL A 46 2.97 -1.30 -2.26
N GLU A 47 3.56 -1.71 -1.16
CA GLU A 47 4.78 -1.13 -0.61
C GLU A 47 5.77 -2.26 -0.32
N VAL A 48 6.99 -2.15 -0.84
CA VAL A 48 8.08 -3.10 -0.61
C VAL A 48 9.09 -2.44 0.32
N ALA A 49 8.93 -2.67 1.61
CA ALA A 49 9.84 -2.16 2.62
C ALA A 49 11.09 -3.05 2.67
N TYR A 50 12.23 -2.55 2.19
CA TYR A 50 13.51 -3.25 2.34
C TYR A 50 14.32 -2.61 3.46
N THR A 51 14.75 -1.37 3.27
CA THR A 51 15.54 -0.61 4.24
C THR A 51 14.69 0.26 5.18
N GLU A 52 13.40 0.41 4.88
CA GLU A 52 12.47 1.23 5.67
C GLU A 52 12.24 0.65 7.06
N THR A 53 12.17 1.56 8.03
CA THR A 53 11.75 1.27 9.40
C THR A 53 10.25 0.98 9.43
N LEU A 54 9.80 0.20 10.43
CA LEU A 54 8.37 -0.05 10.62
C LEU A 54 7.60 1.26 10.87
N ASP A 55 8.18 2.21 11.60
CA ASP A 55 7.53 3.50 11.88
C ASP A 55 7.25 4.29 10.60
N HIS A 56 8.20 4.33 9.64
CA HIS A 56 7.98 4.99 8.35
C HIS A 56 6.88 4.29 7.54
N VAL A 57 6.83 2.95 7.58
CA VAL A 57 5.78 2.17 6.92
C VAL A 57 4.42 2.42 7.57
N GLU A 58 4.35 2.50 8.89
CA GLU A 58 3.10 2.81 9.61
C GLU A 58 2.59 4.22 9.29
N GLU A 59 3.47 5.21 9.20
CA GLU A 59 3.08 6.56 8.81
C GLU A 59 2.50 6.59 7.39
N ALA A 60 3.17 5.91 6.45
CA ALA A 60 2.69 5.78 5.08
C ALA A 60 1.33 5.04 5.00
N LEU A 61 1.17 3.96 5.77
CA LEU A 61 -0.08 3.21 5.87
C LEU A 61 -1.24 4.09 6.36
N ARG A 62 -1.02 4.87 7.43
CA ARG A 62 -2.03 5.81 7.97
C ARG A 62 -2.42 6.87 6.95
N TYR A 63 -1.46 7.31 6.14
CA TYR A 63 -1.71 8.26 5.06
C TYR A 63 -2.56 7.60 3.94
N TRP A 64 -2.17 6.44 3.42
CA TRP A 64 -2.89 5.81 2.30
C TRP A 64 -4.28 5.30 2.65
N LEU A 65 -4.45 4.74 3.85
CA LEU A 65 -5.73 4.18 4.31
C LEU A 65 -6.63 5.20 5.02
N SER A 66 -6.31 6.50 4.94
CA SER A 66 -7.20 7.53 5.49
C SER A 66 -8.54 7.58 4.71
N PRO A 67 -9.63 8.04 5.34
CA PRO A 67 -10.95 8.07 4.70
C PRO A 67 -10.96 8.72 3.32
N GLY A 68 -11.61 8.08 2.35
CA GLY A 68 -11.72 8.58 0.97
C GLY A 68 -10.50 8.31 0.08
N ARG A 69 -9.50 7.58 0.56
CA ARG A 69 -8.28 7.24 -0.20
C ARG A 69 -8.24 5.76 -0.61
N ALA A 70 -7.09 5.09 -0.45
CA ALA A 70 -6.96 3.68 -0.75
C ALA A 70 -7.78 2.83 0.22
N HIS A 71 -8.30 1.72 -0.29
CA HIS A 71 -9.09 0.79 0.51
C HIS A 71 -8.22 -0.34 1.06
N ASP A 72 -7.28 -0.81 0.24
CA ASP A 72 -6.40 -1.92 0.52
C ASP A 72 -4.94 -1.48 0.39
N CYS A 73 -4.10 -1.99 1.29
CA CYS A 73 -2.67 -1.84 1.27
C CYS A 73 -2.02 -3.20 1.51
N ILE A 74 -1.04 -3.57 0.67
CA ILE A 74 -0.18 -4.73 0.90
C ILE A 74 1.22 -4.20 1.21
N ILE A 75 1.72 -4.52 2.39
CA ILE A 75 3.11 -4.27 2.78
C ILE A 75 3.90 -5.55 2.61
N VAL A 76 5.02 -5.52 1.88
CA VAL A 76 5.98 -6.61 1.79
C VAL A 76 7.26 -6.17 2.50
N LYS A 77 7.58 -6.77 3.66
CA LYS A 77 8.88 -6.59 4.31
C LYS A 77 9.80 -7.71 3.87
N ILE A 78 10.90 -7.31 3.25
CA ILE A 78 11.99 -8.21 2.89
C ILE A 78 13.02 -8.15 4.02
N ASP A 79 13.46 -9.31 4.51
CA ASP A 79 14.51 -9.35 5.52
C ASP A 79 15.84 -8.85 4.92
N PRO A 80 16.56 -7.92 5.58
CA PRO A 80 17.81 -7.40 5.06
C PRO A 80 18.86 -8.50 4.86
N VAL A 81 19.55 -8.47 3.72
CA VAL A 81 20.69 -9.36 3.43
C VAL A 81 21.95 -8.56 3.12
N PRO A 82 23.15 -9.12 3.35
CA PRO A 82 24.40 -8.52 2.92
C PRO A 82 24.40 -8.17 1.43
N GLN A 83 25.16 -7.14 1.06
CA GLN A 83 25.29 -6.72 -0.34
C GLN A 83 25.76 -7.89 -1.22
N GLY A 84 25.07 -8.09 -2.35
CA GLY A 84 25.37 -9.16 -3.31
C GLY A 84 24.67 -10.49 -3.00
N GLN A 85 23.91 -10.59 -1.91
CA GLN A 85 23.07 -11.76 -1.62
C GLN A 85 21.63 -11.55 -2.08
N VAL A 86 20.93 -12.66 -2.34
CA VAL A 86 19.51 -12.67 -2.70
C VAL A 86 18.68 -12.82 -1.43
N PRO A 87 17.68 -11.95 -1.19
CA PRO A 87 16.73 -12.14 -0.08
C PRO A 87 15.95 -13.45 -0.24
N VAL A 88 15.86 -14.24 0.83
CA VAL A 88 15.19 -15.56 0.82
C VAL A 88 13.90 -15.61 1.64
N ARG A 89 13.66 -14.57 2.46
CA ARG A 89 12.48 -14.46 3.32
C ARG A 89 11.79 -13.12 3.12
N MET A 90 10.48 -13.17 2.98
CA MET A 90 9.63 -12.00 3.01
C MET A 90 8.37 -12.25 3.83
N ARG A 91 7.87 -11.18 4.43
CA ARG A 91 6.58 -11.17 5.14
C ARG A 91 5.68 -10.18 4.42
N ALA A 92 4.47 -10.62 4.11
CA ALA A 92 3.45 -9.77 3.54
C ALA A 92 2.33 -9.55 4.56
N TRP A 93 1.86 -8.31 4.66
CA TRP A 93 0.67 -7.95 5.41
C TRP A 93 -0.32 -7.29 4.49
N HIS A 94 -1.56 -7.78 4.51
CA HIS A 94 -2.70 -7.08 3.91
C HIS A 94 -3.44 -6.29 4.99
N TYR A 95 -3.63 -5.01 4.70
CA TYR A 95 -4.39 -4.05 5.49
C TYR A 95 -5.57 -3.55 4.66
N CYS A 96 -6.77 -3.56 5.22
CA CYS A 96 -7.95 -3.00 4.56
C CYS A 96 -8.77 -2.10 5.50
N VAL A 97 -9.39 -1.07 4.92
CA VAL A 97 -10.40 -0.26 5.63
C VAL A 97 -11.66 -1.11 5.80
N SER A 98 -12.00 -1.53 7.02
CA SER A 98 -13.24 -2.29 7.23
C SER A 98 -14.47 -1.39 7.09
N ALA A 99 -15.34 -1.70 6.12
CA ALA A 99 -16.65 -1.08 6.01
C ALA A 99 -17.59 -1.67 7.07
N GLY A 100 -17.61 -1.11 8.29
CA GLY A 100 -18.75 -1.33 9.18
C GLY A 100 -18.51 -1.80 10.62
N ARG A 101 -17.47 -1.32 11.32
CA ARG A 101 -17.56 -1.20 12.78
C ARG A 101 -17.39 0.26 13.18
N GLY A 102 -18.51 0.81 13.64
CA GLY A 102 -18.65 2.23 13.95
C GLY A 102 -17.59 2.77 14.91
N THR A 103 -17.39 4.07 14.79
CA THR A 103 -16.82 4.97 15.80
C THR A 103 -15.40 4.66 16.28
N ARG A 104 -14.48 5.56 15.85
CA ARG A 104 -13.19 5.91 16.47
C ARG A 104 -12.13 4.78 16.49
N ASN A 105 -11.07 5.01 15.73
CA ASN A 105 -9.80 4.25 15.76
C ASN A 105 -9.90 2.79 15.30
N THR A 106 -10.43 2.55 14.10
CA THR A 106 -10.35 1.22 13.47
C THR A 106 -8.90 0.90 13.12
N VAL A 107 -8.29 0.04 13.93
CA VAL A 107 -7.06 -0.69 13.61
C VAL A 107 -7.29 -1.43 12.28
N PRO A 108 -6.43 -1.26 11.27
CA PRO A 108 -6.60 -1.97 10.02
C PRO A 108 -6.51 -3.48 10.27
N LEU A 109 -7.41 -4.25 9.67
CA LEU A 109 -7.37 -5.72 9.78
C LEU A 109 -6.07 -6.19 9.12
N VAL A 110 -5.24 -6.92 9.86
CA VAL A 110 -3.93 -7.39 9.40
C VAL A 110 -3.99 -8.89 9.16
N THR A 111 -3.81 -9.32 7.91
CA THR A 111 -3.52 -10.73 7.60
C THR A 111 -2.04 -10.87 7.28
N THR A 112 -1.31 -11.69 8.04
CA THR A 112 0.12 -11.95 7.83
C THR A 112 0.29 -13.23 7.01
N VAL A 113 1.09 -13.17 5.94
CA VAL A 113 1.53 -14.34 5.18
C VAL A 113 3.06 -14.34 5.15
N MET A 114 3.67 -15.44 5.59
CA MET A 114 5.11 -15.67 5.38
C MET A 114 5.29 -16.34 4.02
N LEU A 115 6.16 -15.75 3.19
CA LEU A 115 6.52 -16.32 1.90
C LEU A 115 7.99 -16.73 2.00
N ASP A 116 8.21 -18.03 2.09
CA ASP A 116 9.54 -18.63 2.04
C ASP A 116 9.85 -19.04 0.59
N TYR A 117 10.99 -18.58 0.07
CA TYR A 117 11.46 -18.98 -1.26
C TYR A 117 12.20 -20.32 -1.17
N SER A 118 11.46 -21.38 -0.80
CA SER A 118 11.92 -22.77 -0.91
C SER A 118 11.06 -23.48 -1.96
N ASP A 119 11.61 -23.61 -3.17
CA ASP A 119 11.15 -24.47 -4.27
C ASP A 119 9.63 -24.54 -4.52
N SER A 120 9.05 -23.48 -5.07
CA SER A 120 7.80 -23.63 -5.83
C SER A 120 7.78 -22.77 -7.09
N LEU A 121 8.05 -23.47 -8.20
CA LEU A 121 7.63 -23.23 -9.58
C LEU A 121 6.54 -22.16 -9.76
N PHE A 122 6.92 -20.94 -10.13
CA PHE A 122 6.12 -20.07 -10.99
C PHE A 122 7.09 -19.22 -11.84
N CYS A 123 7.43 -19.76 -13.01
CA CYS A 123 7.77 -18.96 -14.19
C CYS A 123 6.49 -18.33 -14.76
#